data_AF-A0A966Z1Q6-F1
#
_entry.id   AF-A0A966Z1Q6-F1
#
_cell.length_a   1.000
_cell.length_b   1.000
_cell.length_c   1.000
_cell.angle_alpha   90.00
_cell.angle_beta   90.00
_cell.angle_gamma   90.00
#
_symmetry.space_group_name_H-M   'P 1'
#
loop_
_entity.id
_entity.type
_entity.pdbx_description
1 polymer ?
#
loop_
_entity_poly.entity_id
_entity_poly.type
_entity_poly.pdbx_seq_one_letter_code
_entity_poly.pdbx_strand_id
1 'polypeptide(L)'
;MFKSANVLIKPILASAVVATTIFLSGTEVNAQSAQATPAVSKPKPYMNMGRNATPAEVAAWDIDVRPDFKGLPAGSGSVAKGQELWEKQCASCHGTFGESNEVFTPIAGGTTKDDIKTGRVASLMSDKQPQRTTIMKVATISTLWDYVHRAMPWNAPRTLTVDETYSLVAFMLNLSEVVPDDFVLSNKNIAQVQGMMPNRNGMTQKHGLWTVKGTPDVKNTACMANCAQHVAIGSVLPDYARNAHNNLAEQNREYGPYRGVDTTKPPVAALPSSG
;
A
#
# COMPACT_ATOMS: atom_id res chain seq x y z
N MET A 1 -22.87 -48.04 -21.22
CA MET A 1 -23.42 -48.76 -20.05
C MET A 1 -23.53 -47.78 -18.89
N PHE A 2 -24.78 -47.59 -18.40
CA PHE A 2 -25.27 -46.98 -17.15
C PHE A 2 -24.39 -45.94 -16.42
N LYS A 3 -24.75 -44.64 -16.46
CA LYS A 3 -25.63 -43.89 -15.53
C LYS A 3 -25.16 -43.86 -14.08
N SER A 4 -24.85 -42.67 -13.55
CA SER A 4 -25.79 -41.96 -12.64
C SER A 4 -25.25 -40.60 -12.18
N ALA A 5 -26.04 -39.56 -12.44
CA ALA A 5 -25.98 -38.25 -11.82
C ALA A 5 -26.70 -38.30 -10.47
N ASN A 6 -26.27 -37.52 -9.48
CA ASN A 6 -27.10 -37.21 -8.32
C ASN A 6 -26.97 -35.74 -7.94
N VAL A 7 -28.00 -34.98 -8.33
CA VAL A 7 -28.26 -33.59 -7.96
C VAL A 7 -29.09 -33.62 -6.68
N LEU A 8 -28.63 -32.94 -5.64
CA LEU A 8 -29.31 -32.86 -4.35
C LEU A 8 -30.32 -31.70 -4.36
N ILE A 9 -31.60 -32.02 -4.45
CA ILE A 9 -32.74 -31.09 -4.33
C ILE A 9 -33.12 -30.99 -2.83
N LYS A 10 -33.21 -29.78 -2.29
CA LYS A 10 -33.74 -29.50 -0.94
C LYS A 10 -35.27 -29.50 -0.94
N PRO A 11 -35.96 -30.05 0.09
CA PRO A 11 -37.41 -29.99 0.16
C PRO A 11 -37.90 -28.69 0.82
N ILE A 12 -38.95 -28.13 0.22
CA ILE A 12 -39.80 -27.07 0.76
C ILE A 12 -40.91 -27.75 1.57
N LEU A 13 -40.98 -27.47 2.87
CA LEU A 13 -42.07 -27.91 3.74
C LEU A 13 -43.20 -26.87 3.70
N ALA A 14 -44.28 -27.19 2.99
CA ALA A 14 -45.56 -26.52 3.09
C ALA A 14 -46.43 -27.27 4.12
N SER A 15 -46.78 -26.62 5.24
CA SER A 15 -47.72 -27.17 6.22
C SER A 15 -49.13 -26.66 5.92
N ALA A 16 -50.05 -27.57 5.61
CA ALA A 16 -51.48 -27.32 5.54
C ALA A 16 -52.08 -27.42 6.95
N VAL A 17 -52.81 -26.39 7.37
CA VAL A 17 -53.57 -26.40 8.65
C VAL A 17 -55.03 -26.68 8.34
N VAL A 18 -55.56 -27.75 8.94
CA VAL A 18 -56.97 -28.13 8.91
C VAL A 18 -57.74 -27.25 9.90
N ALA A 19 -58.69 -26.47 9.41
CA ALA A 19 -59.57 -25.65 10.24
C ALA A 19 -60.72 -26.51 10.77
N THR A 20 -60.77 -26.73 12.09
CA THR A 20 -61.94 -27.29 12.79
C THR A 20 -62.70 -26.14 13.43
N THR A 21 -63.91 -25.87 12.98
CA THR A 21 -64.79 -24.82 13.51
C THR A 21 -65.57 -25.35 14.71
N ILE A 22 -65.28 -24.83 15.90
CA ILE A 22 -66.13 -24.99 17.10
C ILE A 22 -66.75 -23.62 17.39
N PHE A 23 -68.07 -23.54 17.26
CA PHE A 23 -68.88 -22.41 17.70
C PHE A 23 -69.18 -22.55 19.19
N LEU A 24 -68.64 -21.66 20.02
CA LEU A 24 -69.16 -21.40 21.37
C LEU A 24 -69.43 -19.90 21.53
N SER A 25 -70.70 -19.61 21.78
CA SER A 25 -71.27 -18.32 22.16
C SER A 25 -70.89 -17.95 23.60
N GLY A 26 -70.36 -16.74 23.82
CA GLY A 26 -70.17 -16.21 25.17
C GLY A 26 -69.38 -14.91 25.26
N THR A 27 -70.12 -13.81 25.48
CA THR A 27 -69.74 -12.54 26.15
C THR A 27 -68.50 -11.78 25.67
N GLU A 28 -68.74 -10.62 25.05
CA GLU A 28 -67.74 -9.62 24.66
C GLU A 28 -67.07 -8.99 25.90
N VAL A 29 -65.79 -9.32 26.12
CA VAL A 29 -64.91 -8.55 27.00
C VAL A 29 -64.10 -7.63 26.10
N ASN A 30 -64.37 -6.33 26.20
CA ASN A 30 -63.72 -5.31 25.38
C ASN A 30 -62.26 -5.13 25.86
N ALA A 31 -61.35 -5.95 25.34
CA ALA A 31 -59.92 -5.80 25.57
C ALA A 31 -59.41 -4.60 24.77
N GLN A 32 -59.21 -3.47 25.46
CA GLN A 32 -58.45 -2.35 24.90
C GLN A 32 -57.05 -2.84 24.53
N SER A 33 -56.83 -3.04 23.24
CA SER A 33 -55.50 -3.25 22.69
C SER A 33 -54.69 -1.99 22.96
N ALA A 34 -53.73 -2.08 23.88
CA ALA A 34 -52.67 -1.10 23.99
C ALA A 34 -51.95 -1.07 22.64
N GLN A 35 -52.24 -0.06 21.83
CA GLN A 35 -51.51 0.18 20.59
C GLN A 35 -50.05 0.39 20.98
N ALA A 36 -49.19 -0.56 20.60
CA ALA A 36 -47.76 -0.35 20.67
C ALA A 36 -47.45 0.87 19.81
N THR A 37 -47.10 1.99 20.46
CA THR A 37 -46.53 3.15 19.77
C THR A 37 -45.35 2.65 18.96
N PRO A 38 -45.30 2.88 17.64
CA PRO A 38 -44.16 2.48 16.84
C PRO A 38 -42.92 3.11 17.47
N ALA A 39 -41.97 2.29 17.87
CA ALA A 39 -40.69 2.77 18.34
C ALA A 39 -40.11 3.65 17.22
N VAL A 40 -40.08 4.97 17.43
CA VAL A 40 -39.36 5.88 16.56
C VAL A 40 -37.92 5.41 16.61
N SER A 41 -37.46 4.75 15.54
CA SER A 41 -36.07 4.34 15.43
C SER A 41 -35.26 5.62 15.58
N LYS A 42 -34.48 5.75 16.66
CA LYS A 42 -33.54 6.85 16.79
C LYS A 42 -32.73 6.89 15.49
N PRO A 43 -32.68 8.04 14.78
CA PRO A 43 -31.89 8.14 13.56
C PRO A 43 -30.49 7.62 13.90
N LYS A 44 -29.98 6.66 13.12
CA LYS A 44 -28.60 6.18 13.32
C LYS A 44 -27.71 7.42 13.38
N PRO A 45 -26.79 7.55 14.34
CA PRO A 45 -26.13 8.83 14.68
C PRO A 45 -25.29 9.47 13.54
N TYR A 46 -25.29 8.88 12.35
CA TYR A 46 -24.53 9.29 11.16
C TYR A 46 -25.44 9.54 9.94
N MET A 47 -26.77 9.36 10.05
CA MET A 47 -27.69 9.39 8.90
C MET A 47 -27.74 10.75 8.17
N ASN A 48 -27.29 11.82 8.82
CA ASN A 48 -27.24 13.18 8.27
C ASN A 48 -25.81 13.70 8.04
N MET A 49 -24.78 12.84 8.10
CA MET A 49 -23.40 13.24 7.80
C MET A 49 -23.05 12.86 6.36
N GLY A 50 -22.87 13.88 5.51
CA GLY A 50 -22.46 13.72 4.12
C GLY A 50 -23.58 13.27 3.17
N ARG A 51 -23.21 12.89 1.95
CA ARG A 51 -24.08 12.32 0.92
C ARG A 51 -23.37 11.17 0.22
N ASN A 52 -24.13 10.35 -0.49
CA ASN A 52 -23.53 9.37 -1.40
C ASN A 52 -22.68 10.08 -2.45
N ALA A 53 -21.49 9.54 -2.71
CA ALA A 53 -20.69 9.95 -3.85
C ALA A 53 -21.41 9.57 -5.15
N THR A 54 -21.44 10.48 -6.10
CA THR A 54 -21.96 10.20 -7.43
C THR A 54 -21.01 9.26 -8.18
N PRO A 55 -21.50 8.49 -9.17
CA PRO A 55 -20.62 7.66 -9.99
C PRO A 55 -19.47 8.44 -10.65
N ALA A 56 -19.72 9.70 -11.05
CA ALA A 56 -18.70 10.56 -11.64
C ALA A 56 -17.60 10.96 -10.64
N GLU A 57 -17.95 11.22 -9.37
CA GLU A 57 -16.97 11.52 -8.33
C GLU A 57 -16.11 10.31 -8.01
N VAL A 58 -16.72 9.13 -7.91
CA VAL A 58 -15.98 7.88 -7.71
C VAL A 58 -15.03 7.67 -8.88
N ALA A 59 -15.50 7.75 -10.12
CA ALA A 59 -14.65 7.57 -11.31
C ALA A 59 -13.50 8.59 -11.40
N ALA A 60 -13.70 9.81 -10.89
CA ALA A 60 -12.65 10.84 -10.89
C ALA A 60 -11.56 10.62 -9.83
N TRP A 61 -11.81 9.81 -8.79
CA TRP A 61 -10.89 9.59 -7.66
C TRP A 61 -10.32 8.16 -7.63
N ASP A 62 -11.16 7.19 -7.98
CA ASP A 62 -10.91 5.75 -8.01
C ASP A 62 -10.21 5.33 -9.30
N ILE A 63 -8.96 5.76 -9.42
CA ILE A 63 -8.05 5.42 -10.52
C ILE A 63 -6.97 4.43 -10.07
N ASP A 64 -7.17 3.73 -8.95
CA ASP A 64 -6.20 2.79 -8.40
C ASP A 64 -6.02 1.58 -9.33
N VAL A 65 -4.79 1.10 -9.42
CA VAL A 65 -4.49 -0.16 -10.09
C VAL A 65 -3.89 -1.13 -9.09
N ARG A 66 -4.72 -2.09 -8.72
CA ARG A 66 -4.38 -3.10 -7.72
C ARG A 66 -3.35 -4.10 -8.26
N PRO A 67 -2.66 -4.85 -7.38
CA PRO A 67 -1.75 -5.94 -7.78
C PRO A 67 -2.40 -7.06 -8.60
N ASP A 68 -3.72 -7.23 -8.52
CA ASP A 68 -4.50 -8.14 -9.36
C ASP A 68 -4.98 -7.50 -10.67
N PHE A 69 -4.46 -6.32 -11.01
CA PHE A 69 -4.79 -5.50 -12.19
C PHE A 69 -6.24 -5.04 -12.27
N LYS A 70 -7.02 -5.16 -11.19
CA LYS A 70 -8.32 -4.50 -11.10
C LYS A 70 -8.11 -2.99 -11.12
N GLY A 71 -8.91 -2.30 -11.93
CA GLY A 71 -8.82 -0.86 -12.17
C GLY A 71 -7.91 -0.47 -13.34
N LEU A 72 -7.17 -1.41 -13.92
CA LEU A 72 -6.27 -1.12 -15.02
C LEU A 72 -7.03 -0.73 -16.31
N PRO A 73 -6.85 0.49 -16.85
CA PRO A 73 -7.52 0.92 -18.07
C PRO A 73 -6.91 0.27 -19.31
N ALA A 74 -7.74 0.13 -20.35
CA ALA A 74 -7.30 -0.37 -21.66
C ALA A 74 -6.36 0.63 -22.33
N GLY A 75 -5.26 0.13 -22.90
CA GLY A 75 -4.25 0.95 -23.56
C GLY A 75 -2.96 0.18 -23.83
N SER A 76 -2.03 0.85 -24.48
CA SER A 76 -0.71 0.31 -24.81
C SER A 76 0.32 1.41 -25.07
N GLY A 77 1.59 1.09 -24.85
CA GLY A 77 2.69 2.01 -25.07
C GLY A 77 4.00 1.28 -25.35
N SER A 78 4.79 1.79 -26.29
CA SER A 78 6.10 1.22 -26.64
C SER A 78 7.21 1.84 -25.80
N VAL A 79 8.31 1.08 -25.64
CA VAL A 79 9.53 1.58 -25.01
C VAL A 79 10.07 2.81 -25.74
N ALA A 80 10.12 2.78 -27.07
CA ALA A 80 10.56 3.92 -27.89
C ALA A 80 9.74 5.19 -27.61
N LYS A 81 8.40 5.07 -27.51
CA LYS A 81 7.56 6.22 -27.16
C LYS A 81 7.80 6.68 -25.72
N GLY A 82 8.05 5.74 -24.82
CA GLY A 82 8.37 6.00 -23.42
C GLY A 82 9.65 6.81 -23.27
N GLN A 83 10.69 6.49 -24.05
CA GLN A 83 11.94 7.25 -24.06
C GLN A 83 11.70 8.72 -24.44
N GLU A 84 10.98 8.97 -25.54
CA GLU A 84 10.67 10.35 -25.95
C GLU A 84 9.93 11.15 -24.88
N LEU A 85 8.99 10.51 -24.19
CA LEU A 85 8.22 11.13 -23.10
C LEU A 85 9.10 11.37 -21.87
N TRP A 86 9.95 10.40 -21.54
CA TRP A 86 10.87 10.47 -20.43
C TRP A 86 11.83 11.65 -20.56
N GLU A 87 12.45 11.84 -21.72
CA GLU A 87 13.34 12.96 -22.00
C GLU A 87 12.63 14.32 -21.85
N LYS A 88 11.35 14.39 -22.23
CA LYS A 88 10.55 15.62 -22.17
C LYS A 88 10.04 15.96 -20.78
N GLN A 89 9.68 14.95 -19.98
CA GLN A 89 8.87 15.15 -18.78
C GLN A 89 9.50 14.60 -17.48
N CYS A 90 10.51 13.74 -17.56
CA CYS A 90 11.04 12.99 -16.42
C CYS A 90 12.55 13.19 -16.19
N ALA A 91 13.33 13.30 -17.27
CA ALA A 91 14.79 13.26 -17.22
C ALA A 91 15.42 14.41 -16.43
N SER A 92 14.75 15.57 -16.34
CA SER A 92 15.24 16.72 -15.58
C SER A 92 15.41 16.45 -14.08
N CYS A 93 14.67 15.49 -13.52
CA CYS A 93 14.80 15.08 -12.12
C CYS A 93 15.35 13.66 -11.97
N HIS A 94 15.07 12.76 -12.91
CA HIS A 94 15.42 11.33 -12.81
C HIS A 94 16.65 10.94 -13.63
N GLY A 95 17.24 11.85 -14.41
CA GLY A 95 18.34 11.54 -15.34
C GLY A 95 17.84 10.83 -16.60
N THR A 96 18.65 10.81 -17.66
CA THR A 96 18.27 10.23 -18.95
C THR A 96 18.08 8.71 -18.87
N PHE A 97 18.79 8.05 -17.95
CA PHE A 97 18.76 6.61 -17.74
C PHE A 97 18.14 6.20 -16.39
N GLY A 98 17.44 7.12 -15.71
CA GLY A 98 16.87 6.84 -14.39
C GLY A 98 17.93 6.77 -13.27
N GLU A 99 19.10 7.34 -13.50
CA GLU A 99 20.30 7.26 -12.66
C GLU A 99 20.47 8.46 -11.71
N SER A 100 19.79 9.58 -11.96
CA SER A 100 20.02 10.80 -11.20
C SER A 100 19.68 10.60 -9.73
N ASN A 101 20.60 11.02 -8.87
CA ASN A 101 20.43 11.08 -7.42
C ASN A 101 20.48 12.52 -6.88
N GLU A 102 20.43 13.53 -7.76
CA GLU A 102 20.52 14.94 -7.38
C GLU A 102 19.23 15.41 -6.68
N VAL A 103 18.08 14.96 -7.17
CA VAL A 103 16.77 15.34 -6.63
C VAL A 103 16.08 14.17 -5.91
N PHE A 104 16.06 12.99 -6.53
CA PHE A 104 15.39 11.80 -6.02
C PHE A 104 16.32 10.59 -6.08
N THR A 105 16.03 9.51 -5.36
CA THR A 105 16.82 8.28 -5.50
C THR A 105 16.70 7.69 -6.92
N PRO A 106 17.73 7.01 -7.43
CA PRO A 106 17.69 6.43 -8.78
C PRO A 106 16.52 5.47 -8.99
N ILE A 107 15.96 5.46 -10.19
CA ILE A 107 14.84 4.60 -10.58
C ILE A 107 15.33 3.25 -11.08
N ALA A 108 16.36 3.24 -11.92
CA ALA A 108 16.87 2.06 -12.61
C ALA A 108 18.32 1.73 -12.19
N GLY A 109 18.71 0.47 -12.38
CA GLY A 109 20.03 -0.06 -12.02
C GLY A 109 20.02 -0.91 -10.74
N GLY A 110 21.09 -1.68 -10.53
CA GLY A 110 21.26 -2.55 -9.35
C GLY A 110 20.48 -3.86 -9.38
N THR A 111 19.85 -4.20 -10.51
CA THR A 111 19.19 -5.49 -10.79
C THR A 111 19.93 -6.26 -11.87
N THR A 112 19.80 -7.59 -11.84
CA THR A 112 20.42 -8.50 -12.81
C THR A 112 19.39 -9.44 -13.45
N LYS A 113 19.77 -10.11 -14.54
CA LYS A 113 18.94 -11.17 -15.15
C LYS A 113 18.67 -12.34 -14.20
N ASP A 114 19.55 -12.60 -13.24
CA ASP A 114 19.33 -13.65 -12.24
C ASP A 114 18.31 -13.22 -11.18
N ASP A 115 18.24 -11.93 -10.85
CA ASP A 115 17.16 -11.38 -10.01
C ASP A 115 15.80 -11.52 -10.72
N ILE A 116 15.74 -11.27 -12.03
CA ILE A 116 14.52 -11.52 -12.83
C ILE A 116 14.12 -12.99 -12.78
N LYS A 117 15.07 -13.94 -12.92
CA LYS A 117 14.76 -15.38 -12.85
C LYS A 117 14.23 -15.77 -11.46
N THR A 118 14.93 -15.36 -10.40
CA THR A 118 14.60 -15.77 -9.01
C THR A 118 13.43 -14.98 -8.41
N GLY A 119 13.17 -13.78 -8.93
CA GLY A 119 12.23 -12.81 -8.36
C GLY A 119 12.68 -12.23 -7.03
N ARG A 120 13.97 -12.33 -6.69
CA ARG A 120 14.55 -11.72 -5.49
C ARG A 120 15.83 -11.00 -5.88
N VAL A 121 15.88 -9.72 -5.54
CA VAL A 121 17.06 -8.90 -5.82
C VAL A 121 18.16 -9.19 -4.79
N ALA A 122 19.20 -9.89 -5.20
CA ALA A 122 20.29 -10.32 -4.31
C ALA A 122 21.06 -9.14 -3.69
N SER A 123 21.22 -8.06 -4.46
CA SER A 123 21.95 -6.86 -4.02
C SER A 123 21.32 -6.17 -2.81
N LEU A 124 20.01 -6.35 -2.57
CA LEU A 124 19.32 -5.83 -1.37
C LEU A 124 19.76 -6.50 -0.06
N MET A 125 20.36 -7.69 -0.15
CA MET A 125 20.88 -8.44 1.00
C MET A 125 22.36 -8.13 1.30
N SER A 126 22.99 -7.27 0.49
CA SER A 126 24.39 -6.91 0.63
C SER A 126 24.55 -5.43 0.98
N ASP A 127 25.59 -5.10 1.74
CA ASP A 127 25.95 -3.71 2.06
C ASP A 127 26.74 -3.02 0.92
N LYS A 128 26.83 -3.67 -0.25
CA LYS A 128 27.60 -3.19 -1.39
C LYS A 128 26.81 -2.25 -2.30
N GLN A 129 25.50 -2.13 -2.10
CA GLN A 129 24.66 -1.27 -2.92
C GLN A 129 24.56 0.13 -2.28
N PRO A 130 25.27 1.15 -2.79
CA PRO A 130 25.29 2.48 -2.18
C PRO A 130 23.92 3.17 -2.24
N GLN A 131 23.15 2.91 -3.30
CA GLN A 131 21.81 3.45 -3.51
C GLN A 131 20.88 2.37 -4.03
N ARG A 132 19.76 2.16 -3.35
CA ARG A 132 18.75 1.17 -3.74
C ARG A 132 17.75 1.84 -4.69
N THR A 133 17.56 1.26 -5.86
CA THR A 133 16.71 1.84 -6.90
C THR A 133 15.24 1.44 -6.74
N THR A 134 14.35 2.14 -7.43
CA THR A 134 12.92 1.81 -7.44
C THR A 134 12.69 0.39 -7.95
N ILE A 135 13.30 0.01 -9.08
CA ILE A 135 13.10 -1.32 -9.70
C ILE A 135 13.72 -2.45 -8.86
N MET A 136 14.76 -2.17 -8.06
CA MET A 136 15.26 -3.14 -7.08
C MET A 136 14.22 -3.49 -6.01
N LYS A 137 13.37 -2.54 -5.60
CA LYS A 137 12.48 -2.71 -4.45
C LYS A 137 11.06 -3.10 -4.82
N VAL A 138 10.49 -2.47 -5.86
CA VAL A 138 9.07 -2.61 -6.17
C VAL A 138 8.77 -4.04 -6.63
N ALA A 139 7.85 -4.71 -5.93
CA ALA A 139 7.45 -6.07 -6.23
C ALA A 139 6.40 -6.14 -7.34
N THR A 140 5.57 -5.11 -7.49
CA THR A 140 4.38 -5.12 -8.35
C THR A 140 4.43 -4.03 -9.42
N ILE A 141 4.31 -4.42 -10.69
CA ILE A 141 4.30 -3.50 -11.83
C ILE A 141 3.06 -2.58 -11.80
N SER A 142 1.95 -3.03 -11.21
CA SER A 142 0.76 -2.21 -11.00
C SER A 142 1.05 -0.97 -10.15
N THR A 143 1.97 -1.08 -9.17
CA THR A 143 2.38 0.04 -8.33
C THR A 143 3.16 1.08 -9.12
N LEU A 144 4.00 0.65 -10.07
CA LEU A 144 4.68 1.59 -10.98
C LEU A 144 3.65 2.29 -11.85
N TRP A 145 2.72 1.54 -12.43
CA TRP A 145 1.68 2.08 -13.31
C TRP A 145 0.79 3.10 -12.58
N ASP A 146 0.20 2.74 -11.43
CA ASP A 146 -0.67 3.63 -10.65
C ASP A 146 0.09 4.87 -10.17
N TYR A 147 1.31 4.70 -9.63
CA TYR A 147 2.09 5.83 -9.15
C TYR A 147 2.45 6.81 -10.28
N VAL A 148 2.90 6.31 -11.43
CA VAL A 148 3.21 7.16 -12.59
C VAL A 148 1.95 7.87 -13.08
N HIS A 149 0.84 7.16 -13.25
CA HIS A 149 -0.41 7.76 -13.73
C HIS A 149 -0.97 8.83 -12.77
N ARG A 150 -0.92 8.56 -11.47
CA ARG A 150 -1.55 9.38 -10.44
C ARG A 150 -0.69 10.57 -10.01
N ALA A 151 0.62 10.38 -9.90
CA ALA A 151 1.50 11.32 -9.21
C ALA A 151 2.59 11.93 -10.09
N MET A 152 2.81 11.43 -11.30
CA MET A 152 3.83 11.96 -12.22
C MET A 152 3.22 12.71 -13.42
N PRO A 153 3.98 13.63 -14.04
CA PRO A 153 5.24 14.21 -13.55
C PRO A 153 5.05 14.97 -12.23
N TRP A 154 6.10 15.09 -11.41
CA TRP A 154 5.99 15.66 -10.06
C TRP A 154 5.41 17.09 -10.02
N ASN A 155 5.70 17.90 -11.04
CA ASN A 155 5.18 19.26 -11.19
C ASN A 155 3.80 19.33 -11.85
N ALA A 156 3.29 18.22 -12.39
CA ALA A 156 2.04 18.16 -13.16
C ALA A 156 1.35 16.79 -12.99
N PRO A 157 0.99 16.37 -11.76
CA PRO A 157 0.38 15.06 -11.54
C PRO A 157 -0.96 14.93 -12.28
N ARG A 158 -1.30 13.70 -12.68
CA ARG A 158 -2.55 13.36 -13.41
C ARG A 158 -2.69 14.01 -14.80
N THR A 159 -1.58 14.37 -15.44
CA THR A 159 -1.58 14.91 -16.81
C THR A 159 -1.28 13.86 -17.88
N LEU A 160 -0.70 12.72 -17.49
CA LEU A 160 -0.40 11.63 -18.40
C LEU A 160 -1.67 10.90 -18.84
N THR A 161 -1.77 10.64 -20.14
CA THR A 161 -2.77 9.71 -20.67
C THR A 161 -2.44 8.26 -20.31
N VAL A 162 -3.41 7.36 -20.52
CA VAL A 162 -3.23 5.92 -20.27
C VAL A 162 -2.09 5.34 -21.10
N ASP A 163 -2.04 5.65 -22.40
CA ASP A 163 -1.01 5.13 -23.32
C ASP A 163 0.37 5.71 -23.04
N GLU A 164 0.46 7.00 -22.67
CA GLU A 164 1.71 7.61 -22.20
C GLU A 164 2.22 6.95 -20.93
N THR A 165 1.33 6.62 -20.00
CA THR A 165 1.68 5.88 -18.77
C THR A 165 2.24 4.50 -19.11
N TYR A 166 1.60 3.74 -20.00
CA TYR A 166 2.13 2.45 -20.47
C TYR A 166 3.51 2.61 -21.12
N SER A 167 3.69 3.64 -21.93
CA SER A 167 4.95 3.91 -22.62
C SER A 167 6.08 4.19 -21.63
N LEU A 168 5.84 5.07 -20.64
CA LEU A 168 6.81 5.40 -19.59
C LEU A 168 7.18 4.18 -18.74
N VAL A 169 6.19 3.39 -18.32
CA VAL A 169 6.46 2.15 -17.55
C VAL A 169 7.25 1.15 -18.39
N ALA A 170 6.92 0.98 -19.68
CA ALA A 170 7.70 0.13 -20.58
C ALA A 170 9.17 0.58 -20.64
N PHE A 171 9.42 1.89 -20.77
CA PHE A 171 10.77 2.44 -20.79
C PHE A 171 11.52 2.24 -19.46
N MET A 172 10.87 2.44 -18.31
CA MET A 172 11.48 2.16 -16.99
C MET A 172 11.90 0.68 -16.85
N LEU A 173 11.10 -0.24 -17.38
CA LEU A 173 11.42 -1.67 -17.40
C LEU A 173 12.58 -1.98 -18.34
N ASN A 174 12.65 -1.31 -19.49
CA ASN A 174 13.76 -1.44 -20.43
C ASN A 174 15.08 -0.94 -19.85
N LEU A 175 15.07 0.21 -19.15
CA LEU A 175 16.25 0.72 -18.43
C LEU A 175 16.81 -0.26 -17.39
N SER A 176 15.98 -1.19 -16.91
CA SER A 176 16.40 -2.24 -15.97
C SER A 176 16.56 -3.62 -16.62
N GLU A 177 16.65 -3.66 -17.96
CA GLU A 177 16.78 -4.88 -18.77
C GLU A 177 15.67 -5.93 -18.55
N VAL A 178 14.49 -5.50 -18.07
CA VAL A 178 13.33 -6.38 -17.85
C VAL A 178 12.65 -6.70 -19.18
N VAL A 179 12.61 -5.74 -20.12
CA VAL A 179 12.01 -5.89 -21.45
C VAL A 179 12.93 -5.31 -22.54
N PRO A 180 12.90 -5.82 -23.78
CA PRO A 180 13.70 -5.28 -24.88
C PRO A 180 13.22 -3.88 -25.33
N ASP A 181 14.01 -3.22 -26.17
CA ASP A 181 13.79 -1.86 -26.68
C ASP A 181 12.63 -1.74 -27.69
N ASP A 182 12.27 -2.84 -28.34
CA ASP A 182 11.12 -2.95 -29.24
C ASP A 182 9.81 -3.34 -28.54
N PHE A 183 9.83 -3.51 -27.21
CA PHE A 183 8.69 -4.00 -26.45
C PHE A 183 7.52 -3.01 -26.42
N VAL A 184 6.30 -3.56 -26.44
CA VAL A 184 5.04 -2.82 -26.25
C VAL A 184 4.30 -3.37 -25.02
N LEU A 185 4.21 -2.54 -23.97
CA LEU A 185 3.42 -2.85 -22.79
C LEU A 185 1.96 -2.50 -23.03
N SER A 186 1.02 -3.32 -22.55
CA SER A 186 -0.41 -3.09 -22.70
C SER A 186 -1.19 -3.70 -21.55
N ASN A 187 -2.47 -3.32 -21.46
CA ASN A 187 -3.40 -3.95 -20.53
C ASN A 187 -3.54 -5.47 -20.74
N LYS A 188 -3.19 -5.99 -21.92
CA LYS A 188 -3.31 -7.41 -22.27
C LYS A 188 -2.13 -8.26 -21.80
N ASN A 189 -0.93 -7.67 -21.67
CA ASN A 189 0.30 -8.40 -21.38
C ASN A 189 0.98 -8.01 -20.06
N ILE A 190 0.60 -6.89 -19.43
CA ILE A 190 1.21 -6.41 -18.17
C ILE A 190 1.18 -7.44 -17.03
N ALA A 191 0.12 -8.26 -16.96
CA ALA A 191 0.03 -9.35 -15.98
C ALA A 191 1.08 -10.45 -16.22
N GLN A 192 1.51 -10.67 -17.46
CA GLN A 192 2.61 -11.58 -17.79
C GLN A 192 3.95 -10.93 -17.42
N VAL A 193 4.12 -9.64 -17.71
CA VAL A 193 5.33 -8.86 -17.36
C VAL A 193 5.56 -8.78 -15.85
N GLN A 194 4.51 -8.83 -15.03
CA GLN A 194 4.62 -8.98 -13.57
C GLN A 194 5.51 -10.17 -13.15
N GLY A 195 5.51 -11.27 -13.91
CA GLY A 195 6.38 -12.42 -13.70
C GLY A 195 7.86 -12.14 -13.92
N MET A 196 8.19 -11.01 -14.54
CA MET A 196 9.56 -10.57 -14.86
C MET A 196 10.08 -9.50 -13.89
N MET A 197 9.26 -9.01 -12.96
CA MET A 197 9.70 -8.04 -11.96
C MET A 197 10.83 -8.63 -11.10
N PRO A 198 11.99 -7.95 -10.98
CA PRO A 198 13.17 -8.50 -10.29
C PRO A 198 12.95 -8.85 -8.82
N ASN A 199 12.04 -8.14 -8.13
CA ASN A 199 11.78 -8.34 -6.71
C ASN A 199 10.37 -8.86 -6.38
N ARG A 200 9.67 -9.49 -7.35
CA ARG A 200 8.28 -9.97 -7.18
C ARG A 200 8.09 -10.93 -5.99
N ASN A 201 9.13 -11.63 -5.57
CA ASN A 201 9.14 -12.58 -4.45
C ASN A 201 9.87 -12.04 -3.20
N GLY A 202 10.24 -10.75 -3.19
CA GLY A 202 11.03 -10.12 -2.13
C GLY A 202 10.24 -9.70 -0.90
N MET A 203 8.91 -9.64 -0.99
CA MET A 203 8.03 -9.21 0.10
C MET A 203 7.52 -10.40 0.92
N THR A 204 7.33 -10.21 2.23
CA THR A 204 6.79 -11.24 3.12
C THR A 204 5.96 -10.61 4.23
N GLN A 205 4.88 -11.27 4.62
CA GLN A 205 4.14 -10.97 5.86
C GLN A 205 4.58 -11.88 7.02
N LYS A 206 5.48 -12.83 6.75
CA LYS A 206 6.03 -13.76 7.73
C LYS A 206 7.13 -13.08 8.55
N HIS A 207 6.76 -12.02 9.26
CA HIS A 207 7.57 -11.34 10.26
C HIS A 207 6.72 -11.09 11.51
N GLY A 208 7.36 -10.86 12.66
CA GLY A 208 6.66 -10.82 13.94
C GLY A 208 5.69 -9.66 14.10
N LEU A 209 5.91 -8.55 13.38
CA LEU A 209 5.19 -7.28 13.60
C LEU A 209 3.66 -7.36 13.41
N TRP A 210 3.14 -8.30 12.61
CA TRP A 210 1.69 -8.42 12.37
C TRP A 210 0.94 -9.21 13.45
N THR A 211 1.65 -9.79 14.42
CA THR A 211 1.03 -10.62 15.45
C THR A 211 1.53 -10.20 16.82
N VAL A 212 0.62 -10.02 17.79
CA VAL A 212 0.98 -9.64 19.17
C VAL A 212 1.94 -10.66 19.80
N LYS A 213 1.84 -11.94 19.41
CA LYS A 213 2.71 -13.03 19.86
C LYS A 213 3.85 -13.34 18.87
N GLY A 214 4.08 -12.48 17.88
CA GLY A 214 5.09 -12.69 16.85
C GLY A 214 6.49 -12.55 17.40
N THR A 215 7.42 -13.35 16.88
CA THR A 215 8.84 -13.23 17.22
C THR A 215 9.36 -11.87 16.73
N PRO A 216 9.86 -10.99 17.60
CA PRO A 216 10.41 -9.71 17.18
C PRO A 216 11.58 -9.89 16.21
N ASP A 217 11.68 -9.00 15.22
CA ASP A 217 12.79 -9.01 14.25
C ASP A 217 14.11 -8.61 14.93
N VAL A 218 14.04 -7.95 16.08
CA VAL A 218 15.16 -7.59 16.96
C VAL A 218 15.24 -8.54 18.15
N LYS A 219 16.35 -9.27 18.30
CA LYS A 219 16.59 -10.18 19.43
C LYS A 219 17.21 -9.46 20.62
N ASN A 220 16.70 -8.29 20.97
CA ASN A 220 17.27 -7.49 22.05
C ASN A 220 16.72 -7.99 23.39
N THR A 221 17.60 -8.36 24.32
CA THR A 221 17.19 -8.70 25.69
C THR A 221 17.22 -7.41 26.51
N ALA A 222 16.10 -7.06 27.13
CA ALA A 222 16.07 -5.91 28.03
C ALA A 222 17.08 -6.14 29.16
N CYS A 223 17.97 -5.17 29.36
CA CYS A 223 18.87 -5.24 30.48
C CYS A 223 18.14 -4.84 31.77
N MET A 224 18.10 -5.75 32.74
CA MET A 224 17.36 -5.57 34.01
C MET A 224 18.27 -5.25 35.20
N ALA A 225 19.56 -5.55 35.12
CA ALA A 225 20.55 -5.28 36.16
C ALA A 225 21.94 -5.08 35.55
N ASN A 226 22.75 -4.18 36.14
CA ASN A 226 24.13 -3.90 35.74
C ASN A 226 24.30 -3.60 34.25
N CYS A 227 23.38 -2.81 33.71
CA CYS A 227 23.40 -2.42 32.30
C CYS A 227 24.62 -1.56 31.98
N ALA A 228 25.06 -1.61 30.72
CA ALA A 228 26.16 -0.78 30.25
C ALA A 228 25.93 0.67 30.70
N GLN A 229 26.81 1.17 31.56
CA GLN A 229 26.69 2.52 32.13
C GLN A 229 26.92 3.62 31.10
N HIS A 230 27.43 3.25 29.93
CA HIS A 230 27.69 4.14 28.82
C HIS A 230 27.18 3.53 27.52
N VAL A 231 26.39 4.31 26.78
CA VAL A 231 26.03 4.00 25.39
C VAL A 231 27.10 4.65 24.52
N ALA A 232 27.78 3.87 23.70
CA ALA A 232 28.61 4.44 22.64
C ALA A 232 27.69 5.13 21.63
N ILE A 233 27.83 6.45 21.50
CA ILE A 233 27.03 7.22 20.54
C ILE A 233 27.56 6.91 19.14
N GLY A 234 26.84 6.06 18.40
CA GLY A 234 27.22 5.66 17.04
C GLY A 234 26.96 6.71 15.97
N SER A 235 26.08 7.69 16.25
CA SER A 235 25.76 8.79 15.33
C SER A 235 25.20 9.98 16.10
N VAL A 236 25.62 11.19 15.75
CA VAL A 236 25.04 12.45 16.22
C VAL A 236 24.60 13.29 15.03
N LEU A 237 23.51 14.05 15.20
CA LEU A 237 23.19 15.12 14.26
C LEU A 237 24.31 16.17 14.32
N PRO A 238 24.88 16.59 13.17
CA PRO A 238 25.82 17.71 13.12
C PRO A 238 25.21 18.98 13.72
N ASP A 239 26.02 19.85 14.34
CA ASP A 239 25.51 21.04 15.03
C ASP A 239 24.65 21.93 14.14
N TYR A 240 25.02 22.11 12.86
CA TYR A 240 24.24 22.89 11.91
C TYR A 240 22.85 22.30 11.62
N ALA A 241 22.68 20.99 11.80
CA ALA A 241 21.44 20.26 11.51
C ALA A 241 20.55 20.09 12.74
N ARG A 242 21.11 20.21 13.96
CA ARG A 242 20.36 19.95 15.21
C ARG A 242 19.14 20.84 15.38
N ASN A 243 19.18 22.09 14.93
CA ASN A 243 18.08 23.04 15.06
C ASN A 243 17.53 23.53 13.70
N ALA A 244 17.80 22.80 12.62
CA ALA A 244 17.36 23.19 11.27
C ALA A 244 15.83 23.22 11.10
N HIS A 245 15.10 22.51 11.98
CA HIS A 245 13.64 22.45 12.00
C HIS A 245 13.05 22.94 13.33
N ASN A 246 13.71 23.88 14.00
CA ASN A 246 13.41 24.32 15.37
C ASN A 246 13.67 23.23 16.43
N ASN A 247 13.19 23.49 17.65
CA ASN A 247 13.46 22.69 18.82
C ASN A 247 12.82 21.29 18.73
N LEU A 248 13.63 20.22 18.69
CA LEU A 248 13.13 18.84 18.60
C LEU A 248 12.39 18.38 19.86
N ALA A 249 12.59 19.05 21.00
CA ALA A 249 11.83 18.80 22.21
C ALA A 249 10.34 19.07 22.01
N GLU A 250 9.99 20.15 21.32
CA GLU A 250 8.62 20.61 21.09
C GLU A 250 7.87 19.77 20.05
N GLN A 251 8.60 19.01 19.22
CA GLN A 251 8.03 18.09 18.24
C GLN A 251 7.67 16.72 18.84
N ASN A 252 8.10 16.46 20.07
CA ASN A 252 7.81 15.22 20.78
C ASN A 252 6.81 15.45 21.90
N ARG A 253 6.06 14.40 22.24
CA ARG A 253 5.11 14.45 23.35
C ARG A 253 5.87 14.56 24.67
N GLU A 254 5.42 15.44 25.55
CA GLU A 254 5.95 15.59 26.92
C GLU A 254 5.54 14.44 27.86
N TYR A 255 4.88 13.39 27.37
CA TYR A 255 4.56 12.18 28.13
C TYR A 255 4.93 10.93 27.34
N GLY A 256 5.35 9.88 28.04
CA GLY A 256 5.83 8.63 27.47
C GLY A 256 7.33 8.40 27.66
N PRO A 257 7.83 7.21 27.29
CA PRO A 257 9.22 6.80 27.54
C PRO A 257 10.24 7.52 26.66
N TYR A 258 9.80 8.20 25.60
CA TYR A 258 10.67 8.93 24.68
C TYR A 258 10.47 10.44 24.87
N ARG A 259 11.55 11.14 25.16
CA ARG A 259 11.61 12.61 25.29
C ARG A 259 12.31 13.19 24.07
N GLY A 260 11.77 14.28 23.52
CA GLY A 260 12.50 15.04 22.51
C GLY A 260 13.72 15.71 23.13
N VAL A 261 14.78 15.87 22.34
CA VAL A 261 16.02 16.54 22.76
C VAL A 261 15.87 18.04 22.59
N ASP A 262 16.23 18.81 23.62
CA ASP A 262 16.30 20.28 23.53
C ASP A 262 17.49 20.69 22.65
N THR A 263 17.21 21.10 21.41
CA THR A 263 18.23 21.46 20.42
C THR A 263 18.66 22.91 20.50
N THR A 264 18.11 23.70 21.42
CA THR A 264 18.63 25.03 21.78
C THR A 264 19.92 24.94 22.61
N LYS A 265 20.22 23.75 23.16
CA LYS A 265 21.41 23.48 23.97
C LYS A 265 22.47 22.68 23.19
N PRO A 266 23.77 22.82 23.52
CA PRO A 266 24.82 21.97 22.98
C PRO A 266 24.52 20.47 23.17
N PRO A 267 25.11 19.57 22.36
CA PRO A 267 24.91 18.14 22.53
C PRO A 267 25.37 17.72 23.93
N VAL A 268 24.66 16.79 24.55
CA VAL A 268 25.06 16.26 25.86
C VAL A 268 26.41 15.56 25.68
N ALA A 269 27.44 16.05 26.35
CA ALA A 269 28.81 15.52 26.24
C ALA A 269 28.95 14.08 26.77
N ALA A 270 28.04 13.69 27.67
CA ALA A 270 27.86 12.35 28.16
C ALA A 270 26.37 12.12 28.44
N LEU A 271 25.89 10.89 28.27
CA LEU A 271 24.56 10.53 28.75
C LEU A 271 24.54 10.63 30.29
N PRO A 272 23.44 11.11 30.89
CA PRO A 272 23.30 11.08 32.34
C PRO A 272 23.45 9.62 32.81
N SER A 273 24.48 9.35 33.61
CA SER A 273 24.65 8.08 34.29
C SER A 273 23.39 7.81 35.11
N SER A 274 22.76 6.66 34.91
CA SER A 274 21.64 6.21 35.74
C SER A 274 22.04 6.31 37.22
N GLY A 275 21.28 7.09 37.99
CA GLY A 275 21.26 6.94 39.44
C GLY A 275 20.57 5.66 39.86
#